data_AF-A0A7W0RTK7-F1
#
_entry.id   AF-A0A7W0RTK7-F1
#
_cell.length_a   1.000
_cell.length_b   1.000
_cell.length_c   1.000
_cell.angle_alpha   90.00
_cell.angle_beta   90.00
_cell.angle_gamma   90.00
#
_symmetry.space_group_name_H-M   'P 1'
#
loop_
_entity.id
_entity.type
_entity.pdbx_description
1 polymer ?
#
loop_
_entity_poly.entity_id
_entity_poly.type
_entity_poly.pdbx_seq_one_letter_code
_entity_poly.pdbx_strand_id
1 'polypeptide(L)' 'ARDLGLGAEEVAAVEPLLVTRNDRGEIEGVKYAQLNVVLINAVKEQQTQIEQQQKQIESLKQIVCLAHPDAEVCKAGGK' A
#
# COMPACT_ATOMS: atom_id res chain seq x y z
N ALA A 1 10.68 16.54 -22.85
CA ALA A 1 9.55 16.05 -22.03
C ALA A 1 10.06 15.85 -20.60
N ARG A 2 9.21 16.02 -19.59
CA ARG A 2 9.52 15.64 -18.19
C ARG A 2 8.86 14.29 -17.94
N ASP A 3 9.56 13.40 -17.21
CA ASP A 3 9.10 12.05 -16.93
C ASP A 3 9.37 11.70 -15.45
N LEU A 4 8.74 10.62 -14.98
CA LEU A 4 8.83 10.10 -13.60
C LEU A 4 9.12 8.61 -13.64
N GLY A 5 10.00 8.14 -12.75
CA GLY A 5 10.39 6.74 -12.67
C GLY A 5 11.03 6.40 -11.33
N LEU A 6 11.50 5.16 -11.22
CA LEU A 6 12.22 4.66 -10.04
C LEU A 6 13.73 4.71 -10.28
N GLY A 7 14.49 5.01 -9.24
CA GLY A 7 15.95 4.88 -9.25
C GLY A 7 16.35 3.41 -9.27
N ALA A 8 17.10 2.97 -10.28
CA ALA A 8 17.41 1.55 -10.46
C ALA A 8 18.26 1.00 -9.30
N GLU A 9 19.16 1.81 -8.75
CA GLU A 9 20.01 1.45 -7.61
C GLU A 9 19.18 1.29 -6.32
N GLU A 10 18.18 2.14 -6.11
CA GLU A 10 17.27 2.04 -4.97
C GLU A 10 16.38 0.79 -5.09
N VAL A 11 15.88 0.52 -6.30
CA VAL A 11 15.14 -0.72 -6.57
C VAL A 11 16.02 -1.94 -6.33
N ALA A 12 17.27 -1.93 -6.79
CA ALA A 12 18.19 -3.05 -6.58
C ALA A 12 18.51 -3.30 -5.11
N ALA A 13 18.55 -2.25 -4.28
CA ALA A 13 18.78 -2.39 -2.84
C ALA A 13 17.62 -3.08 -2.11
N VAL A 14 16.39 -2.96 -2.63
CA VAL A 14 15.20 -3.58 -2.05
C VAL A 14 14.92 -4.95 -2.67
N GLU A 15 14.94 -5.04 -4.00
CA GLU A 15 14.63 -6.26 -4.74
C GLU A 15 15.51 -6.36 -6.01
N PRO A 16 16.66 -7.06 -5.94
CA PRO A 16 17.59 -7.21 -7.06
C PRO A 16 17.01 -7.89 -8.30
N LEU A 17 15.93 -8.66 -8.18
CA LEU A 17 15.31 -9.33 -9.33
C LEU A 17 14.57 -8.35 -10.25
N LEU A 18 14.25 -7.14 -9.76
CA LEU A 18 13.52 -6.11 -10.49
C LEU A 18 14.41 -5.13 -11.26
N VAL A 19 15.71 -5.39 -11.38
CA VAL A 19 16.62 -4.56 -12.20
C VAL A 19 17.19 -5.32 -13.39
N THR A 20 17.53 -4.57 -14.44
CA THR A 20 18.35 -5.05 -15.55
C THR A 20 19.81 -4.75 -15.30
N ARG A 21 20.70 -5.56 -15.88
CA ARG A 21 22.15 -5.40 -15.78
C ARG A 21 22.76 -5.50 -17.17
N ASN A 22 23.78 -4.68 -17.41
CA ASN A 22 24.55 -4.71 -18.65
C ASN A 22 25.52 -5.92 -18.69
N ASP A 23 26.28 -6.05 -19.78
CA ASP A 23 27.27 -7.12 -19.97
C ASP A 23 28.41 -7.14 -18.94
N ARG A 24 28.62 -6.03 -18.21
CA ARG A 24 29.60 -5.91 -17.12
C ARG A 24 28.99 -6.24 -15.75
N GLY A 25 27.69 -6.53 -15.69
CA GLY A 25 26.96 -6.79 -14.45
C GLY A 25 26.50 -5.54 -13.69
N GLU A 26 26.70 -4.35 -14.26
CA GLU A 26 26.31 -3.07 -13.65
C GLU A 26 24.79 -2.85 -13.82
N ILE A 27 24.14 -2.21 -12.84
CA ILE A 27 22.71 -1.92 -12.90
C ILE A 27 22.47 -0.84 -13.97
N GLU A 28 21.53 -1.08 -14.88
CA GLU A 28 21.24 -0.16 -15.99
C GLU A 28 19.76 0.24 -16.12
N GLY A 29 18.87 -0.37 -15.35
CA GLY A 29 17.45 -0.07 -15.45
C GLY A 29 16.55 -0.89 -14.53
N VAL A 30 15.25 -0.62 -14.63
CA VAL A 30 14.19 -1.27 -13.86
C VAL A 30 13.33 -2.14 -14.79
N LYS A 31 12.99 -3.33 -14.33
CA LYS A 31 12.08 -4.28 -14.97
C LYS A 31 10.62 -3.86 -14.76
N TYR A 32 10.21 -2.75 -15.39
CA TYR A 32 8.88 -2.16 -15.20
C TYR A 32 7.72 -3.11 -15.55
N ALA A 33 7.88 -3.99 -16.53
CA ALA A 33 6.84 -4.96 -16.88
C ALA A 33 6.58 -5.96 -15.74
N GLN A 34 7.62 -6.34 -15.01
CA GLN A 34 7.56 -7.28 -13.88
C GLN A 34 7.07 -6.59 -12.59
N LEU A 35 7.30 -5.28 -12.46
CA LEU A 35 6.88 -4.49 -11.29
C LEU A 35 5.36 -4.58 -11.06
N ASN A 36 4.56 -4.62 -12.14
CA ASN A 36 3.11 -4.72 -12.06
C ASN A 36 2.63 -5.93 -11.24
N VAL A 37 3.31 -7.07 -11.34
CA VAL A 37 2.93 -8.28 -10.59
C VAL A 37 3.13 -8.07 -9.08
N VAL A 38 4.24 -7.44 -8.70
CA VAL A 38 4.55 -7.10 -7.30
C VAL A 38 3.53 -6.10 -6.76
N LEU A 39 3.21 -5.05 -7.54
CA LEU A 39 2.24 -4.03 -7.16
C LEU A 39 0.84 -4.59 -6.96
N ILE A 40 0.39 -5.54 -7.81
CA ILE A 40 -0.91 -6.20 -7.64
C ILE A 40 -0.99 -6.91 -6.29
N ASN A 41 0.06 -7.61 -5.88
CA ASN A 41 0.09 -8.30 -4.59
C ASN A 41 0.15 -7.31 -3.43
N ALA A 42 0.94 -6.25 -3.54
CA ALA A 42 0.99 -5.18 -2.53
C ALA A 42 -0.37 -4.50 -2.33
N VAL A 43 -1.10 -4.21 -3.41
CA VAL A 43 -2.46 -3.63 -3.34
C VAL A 43 -3.44 -4.59 -2.66
N LYS A 44 -3.37 -5.90 -2.95
CA LYS A 44 -4.22 -6.90 -2.27
C LYS A 44 -3.93 -7.00 -0.78
N GLU A 45 -2.65 -6.96 -0.40
CA GLU A 45 -2.25 -6.95 1.00
C GLU A 45 -2.74 -5.69 1.71
N GLN A 46 -2.54 -4.52 1.10
CA GLN A 46 -3.08 -3.26 1.62
C GLN A 46 -4.61 -3.30 1.75
N GLN A 47 -5.33 -3.86 0.77
CA GLN A 47 -6.79 -4.02 0.84
C GLN A 47 -7.20 -4.89 2.03
N THR A 48 -6.46 -5.95 2.31
CA THR A 48 -6.68 -6.82 3.48
C THR A 48 -6.45 -6.05 4.78
N GLN A 49 -5.38 -5.26 4.88
CA GLN A 49 -5.11 -4.42 6.05
C GLN A 49 -6.21 -3.37 6.26
N ILE A 50 -6.70 -2.73 5.19
CA ILE A 50 -7.80 -1.76 5.23
C ILE A 50 -9.08 -2.41 5.77
N GLU A 51 -9.43 -3.61 5.29
CA GLU A 51 -10.61 -4.34 5.77
C GLU A 51 -10.51 -4.70 7.26
N GLN A 52 -9.32 -5.09 7.71
CA GLN A 52 -9.06 -5.37 9.12
C GLN A 52 -9.20 -4.11 9.98
N GLN A 53 -8.62 -2.99 9.54
CA GLN A 53 -8.74 -1.69 10.21
C GLN A 53 -10.20 -1.22 10.27
N GLN A 54 -10.98 -1.39 9.20
CA GLN A 54 -12.40 -1.04 9.18
C GLN A 54 -13.20 -1.84 10.22
N LYS A 55 -12.95 -3.15 10.35
CA LYS A 55 -13.58 -4.00 11.38
C LYS A 55 -13.21 -3.55 12.80
N GLN A 56 -11.94 -3.20 13.02
CA GLN A 56 -11.50 -2.67 14.31
C GLN A 56 -12.17 -1.33 14.63
N ILE A 57 -12.24 -0.42 13.66
CA ILE A 57 -12.93 0.87 13.80
C ILE A 57 -14.41 0.65 14.11
N GLU A 58 -15.08 -0.28 13.44
CA GLU A 58 -16.49 -0.58 13.71
C GLU A 58 -16.70 -1.10 15.14
N SER A 59 -15.85 -2.03 15.59
CA SER A 59 -15.90 -2.55 16.97
C SER A 59 -15.65 -1.45 18.00
N LEU A 60 -14.67 -0.57 17.75
CA LEU A 60 -14.38 0.56 18.62
C LEU A 60 -15.53 1.57 18.64
N LYS A 61 -16.15 1.86 17.50
CA LYS A 61 -17.35 2.71 17.43
C LYS A 61 -18.48 2.15 18.27
N GLN A 62 -18.74 0.85 18.19
CA GLN A 62 -19.77 0.19 19.03
C GLN A 62 -19.48 0.38 20.52
N ILE A 63 -18.23 0.16 20.96
CA ILE A 63 -17.83 0.38 22.36
C ILE A 63 -18.03 1.83 22.78
N VAL A 64 -17.60 2.79 21.94
CA VAL A 64 -17.77 4.22 22.21
C VAL A 64 -19.25 4.57 22.36
N CYS A 65 -20.14 4.05 21.52
CA CYS A 65 -21.57 4.35 21.60
C CYS A 65 -22.27 3.72 22.79
N LEU A 66 -21.79 2.58 23.28
CA LEU A 66 -22.27 2.00 24.54
C LEU A 66 -21.88 2.86 25.75
N ALA A 67 -20.68 3.42 25.76
CA ALA A 67 -20.18 4.24 26.86
C ALA A 67 -20.66 5.71 26.80
N HIS A 68 -20.78 6.26 25.60
CA HIS A 68 -21.07 7.66 25.32
C HIS A 68 -22.08 7.78 24.16
N PRO A 69 -23.38 7.51 24.42
CA PRO A 69 -24.40 7.51 23.38
C PRO A 69 -24.57 8.87 22.67
N ASP A 70 -24.23 9.97 23.34
CA ASP A 70 -24.33 11.33 22.79
C ASP A 70 -23.13 11.73 21.90
N ALA A 71 -22.10 10.87 21.77
CA ALA A 71 -20.93 11.14 20.94
C ALA A 71 -21.31 11.31 19.47
N GLU A 72 -20.64 12.22 18.76
CA GLU A 72 -20.94 12.52 17.35
C GLU A 72 -20.88 11.29 16.44
N VAL A 73 -19.91 10.41 16.67
CA VAL A 73 -19.72 9.15 15.93
C VAL A 73 -20.90 8.16 16.08
N CYS A 74 -21.76 8.37 17.07
CA CYS A 74 -22.92 7.53 17.42
C CYS A 74 -24.24 8.10 16.91
N LYS A 75 -24.27 9.38 16.52
CA LYS A 75 -25.44 9.99 15.91
C LYS A 75 -25.57 9.42 14.49
N ALA A 76 -26.66 8.70 14.25
CA ALA A 76 -26.87 7.93 13.03
C ALA A 76 -26.54 8.74 11.76
N GLY A 77 -25.61 8.22 10.96
CA GLY A 77 -25.40 8.56 9.55
C GLY A 77 -25.42 10.05 9.22
N GLY A 78 -24.35 10.77 9.56
CA GLY A 78 -23.99 11.94 8.77
C GLY A 78 -23.78 11.47 7.33
N LYS A 79 -24.69 11.85 6.43
CA LYS A 79 -24.47 11.73 4.98
C LYS A 79 -23.13 12.34 4.59
#